data_AF-A0A3L6TKM3-F1
#
_entry.id   AF-A0A3L6TKM3-F1
#
_cell.length_a   1.000
_cell.length_b   1.000
_cell.length_c   1.000
_cell.angle_alpha   90.00
_cell.angle_beta   90.00
_cell.angle_gamma   90.00
#
_symmetry.space_group_name_H-M   'P 1'
#
loop_
_entity.id
_entity.type
_entity.pdbx_description
1 polymer ?
#
loop_
_entity_poly.entity_id
_entity_poly.type
_entity_poly.pdbx_seq_one_letter_code
_entity_poly.pdbx_strand_id
1 'polypeptide(L)'
;MPFWSGFSANFVGVILAGLLVNLLMNLRLKYEIVTGVFLFLVSTVMWNALRSLKKKVAYGCGRHGQKLVDGLTLYVRRPDHPTDLTSAMTIRLGDEAVRSIKADLGLSPRSAIQAQGFVKIASEGILVLNVIFGEDDPSDRGYYLVYDSTDVSLYMTPCLPSRSLEVSYTSAPVLRLIGGGGDPQLVLMAHRSRYHHDDDDFLCLCTPASSPGITDRPWDTKMLRFPDLPGAFNAEAMFSFEGKAFWADTSQGLAYCDLRAAGNPAVELDFIGLPYGYEILDDDLPQDELTETEPAEMNRTIGYAGGRVKFICIDRPWGHPCNTMVRTWTLELGCKEWKPERGLLWKELWEQVAGRVLRYRDDVKMWDVEPRYPC
;
A
#
# COMPACT_ATOMS: atom_id res chain seq x y z
N MET A 1 -26.38 10.55 3.46
CA MET A 1 -26.72 11.41 2.29
C MET A 1 -27.66 12.51 2.75
N PRO A 2 -27.42 13.80 2.49
CA PRO A 2 -28.34 14.86 2.88
C PRO A 2 -29.54 14.86 1.92
N PHE A 3 -30.74 14.77 2.49
CA PHE A 3 -32.04 14.74 1.82
C PHE A 3 -32.21 15.78 0.68
N TRP A 4 -31.54 16.93 0.80
CA TRP A 4 -31.58 18.03 -0.16
C TRP A 4 -30.88 17.76 -1.49
N SER A 5 -29.85 16.90 -1.54
CA SER A 5 -29.15 16.58 -2.81
C SER A 5 -29.93 15.57 -3.65
N GLY A 6 -30.65 14.65 -3.01
CA GLY A 6 -31.55 13.72 -3.69
C GLY A 6 -32.80 14.41 -4.21
N PHE A 7 -33.35 15.37 -3.46
CA PHE A 7 -34.53 16.14 -3.88
C PHE A 7 -34.24 17.04 -5.09
N SER A 8 -33.08 17.72 -5.12
CA SER A 8 -32.71 18.58 -6.24
C SER A 8 -32.39 17.80 -7.53
N ALA A 9 -31.70 16.67 -7.42
CA ALA A 9 -31.38 15.83 -8.58
C ALA A 9 -32.65 15.23 -9.22
N ASN A 10 -33.59 14.75 -8.40
CA ASN A 10 -34.85 14.20 -8.90
C ASN A 10 -35.78 15.28 -9.45
N PHE A 11 -35.84 16.46 -8.83
CA PHE A 11 -36.66 17.58 -9.31
C PHE A 11 -36.15 18.16 -10.63
N VAL A 12 -34.84 18.34 -10.77
CA VAL A 12 -34.20 18.79 -12.02
C VAL A 12 -34.37 17.74 -13.12
N GLY A 13 -34.25 16.46 -12.79
CA GLY A 13 -34.49 15.35 -13.73
C GLY A 13 -35.92 15.33 -14.26
N VAL A 14 -36.93 15.53 -13.40
CA VAL A 14 -38.34 15.57 -13.79
C VAL A 14 -38.67 16.79 -14.64
N ILE A 15 -38.10 17.97 -14.33
CA ILE A 15 -38.28 19.18 -15.15
C ILE A 15 -37.64 19.00 -16.53
N LEU A 16 -36.44 18.44 -16.60
CA LEU A 16 -35.76 18.16 -17.88
C LEU A 16 -36.51 17.12 -18.72
N ALA A 17 -37.03 16.06 -18.09
CA ALA A 17 -37.84 15.06 -18.77
C ALA A 17 -39.16 15.65 -19.31
N GLY A 18 -39.83 16.50 -18.52
CA GLY A 18 -41.05 17.20 -18.95
C GLY A 18 -40.80 18.15 -20.12
N LEU A 19 -39.69 18.90 -20.09
CA LEU A 19 -39.24 19.75 -21.20
C LEU A 19 -38.91 18.95 -22.46
N LEU A 20 -38.23 17.80 -22.30
CA LEU A 20 -37.87 16.90 -23.39
C LEU A 20 -39.11 16.34 -24.11
N VAL A 21 -40.09 15.87 -23.33
CA VAL A 21 -41.35 15.34 -23.88
C VAL A 21 -42.16 16.44 -24.56
N ASN A 22 -42.22 17.64 -23.98
CA ASN A 22 -42.92 18.79 -24.58
C ASN A 22 -42.25 19.26 -25.89
N LEU A 23 -40.91 19.19 -25.98
CA LEU A 23 -40.16 19.49 -27.20
C LEU A 23 -40.40 18.44 -28.30
N LEU A 24 -40.35 17.15 -27.93
CA LEU A 24 -40.62 16.01 -28.82
C LEU A 24 -42.03 16.05 -29.40
N MET A 25 -43.02 16.47 -28.60
CA MET A 25 -44.42 16.55 -29.01
C MET A 25 -44.71 17.75 -29.91
N ASN A 26 -44.00 18.89 -29.75
CA ASN A 26 -44.27 20.12 -30.49
C ASN A 26 -43.45 20.31 -31.78
N LEU A 27 -42.38 19.53 -32.02
CA LEU A 27 -41.52 19.69 -33.20
C LEU A 27 -41.70 18.53 -34.19
N ARG A 28 -42.72 18.65 -35.06
CA ARG A 28 -42.86 17.78 -36.25
C ARG A 28 -41.64 17.94 -37.17
N LEU A 29 -40.77 16.93 -37.17
CA LEU A 29 -39.96 16.39 -38.30
C LEU A 29 -39.04 17.34 -39.12
N LYS A 30 -38.77 18.58 -38.71
CA LYS A 30 -37.80 19.45 -39.41
C LYS A 30 -36.55 19.86 -38.61
N TYR A 31 -36.44 19.40 -37.36
CA TYR A 31 -35.36 19.81 -36.46
C TYR A 31 -34.58 18.65 -35.84
N GLU A 32 -34.56 17.47 -36.47
CA GLU A 32 -33.83 16.30 -35.97
C GLU A 32 -32.33 16.59 -35.74
N ILE A 33 -31.71 17.36 -36.64
CA ILE A 33 -30.30 17.76 -36.50
C ILE A 33 -30.12 18.75 -35.33
N VAL A 34 -31.02 19.73 -35.20
CA VAL A 34 -30.90 20.77 -34.16
C VAL A 34 -31.18 20.20 -32.76
N THR A 35 -32.19 19.33 -32.64
CA THR A 35 -32.48 18.59 -31.40
C THR A 35 -31.33 17.64 -31.06
N GLY A 36 -30.74 16.95 -32.05
CA GLY A 36 -29.57 16.10 -31.84
C GLY A 36 -28.33 16.87 -31.36
N VAL A 37 -28.02 18.02 -31.98
CA VAL A 37 -26.91 18.89 -31.58
C VAL A 37 -27.15 19.45 -30.18
N PHE A 38 -28.37 19.86 -29.86
CA PHE A 38 -28.73 20.36 -28.52
C PHE A 38 -28.59 19.27 -27.45
N LEU A 39 -29.09 18.05 -27.70
CA LEU A 39 -28.93 16.91 -26.79
C LEU A 39 -27.47 16.52 -26.60
N PHE A 40 -26.67 16.57 -27.66
CA PHE A 40 -25.23 16.32 -27.58
C PHE A 40 -24.51 17.35 -26.70
N LEU A 41 -24.85 18.64 -26.85
CA LEU A 41 -24.30 19.71 -26.01
C LEU A 41 -24.70 19.55 -24.53
N VAL A 42 -25.98 19.25 -24.25
CA VAL A 42 -26.45 19.00 -22.88
C VAL A 42 -25.75 17.77 -22.29
N SER A 43 -25.61 16.69 -23.06
CA SER A 43 -24.87 15.49 -22.63
C SER A 43 -23.39 15.80 -22.35
N THR A 44 -22.75 16.64 -23.16
CA THR A 44 -21.33 17.03 -23.00
C THR A 44 -21.13 17.90 -21.77
N VAL A 45 -22.03 18.86 -21.53
CA VAL A 45 -22.02 19.71 -20.33
C VAL A 45 -22.32 18.88 -19.08
N MET A 46 -23.28 17.95 -19.14
CA MET A 46 -23.58 17.03 -18.04
C MET A 46 -22.40 16.10 -17.74
N TRP A 47 -21.72 15.59 -18.77
CA TRP A 47 -20.54 14.74 -18.60
C TRP A 47 -19.33 15.51 -18.05
N ASN A 48 -19.16 16.77 -18.46
CA ASN A 48 -18.14 17.66 -17.90
C ASN A 48 -18.46 18.09 -16.47
N ALA A 49 -19.75 18.31 -16.13
CA ALA A 49 -20.18 18.56 -14.76
C ALA A 49 -19.98 17.32 -13.88
N LEU A 50 -20.33 16.11 -14.35
CA LEU A 50 -20.07 14.84 -13.67
C LEU A 50 -18.56 14.57 -13.49
N ARG A 51 -17.73 14.88 -14.49
CA ARG A 51 -16.27 14.83 -14.37
C ARG A 51 -15.73 15.88 -13.40
N SER A 52 -16.32 17.07 -13.37
CA SER A 52 -15.96 18.13 -12.43
C SER A 52 -16.44 17.84 -11.00
N LEU A 53 -17.46 17.00 -10.82
CA LEU A 53 -17.93 16.51 -9.53
C LEU A 53 -17.02 15.40 -8.97
N LYS A 54 -16.30 14.64 -9.81
CA LYS A 54 -15.15 13.82 -9.39
C LYS A 54 -13.90 14.69 -9.17
N LYS A 55 -14.00 15.72 -8.32
CA LYS A 55 -12.81 16.40 -7.82
C LYS A 55 -12.02 15.41 -6.99
N LYS A 56 -10.73 15.25 -7.30
CA LYS A 56 -9.78 14.57 -6.42
C LYS A 56 -9.78 15.30 -5.09
N VAL A 57 -10.23 14.66 -4.02
CA VAL A 57 -10.26 15.29 -2.70
C VAL A 57 -9.05 14.80 -1.93
N ALA A 58 -8.17 15.74 -1.59
CA ALA A 58 -7.05 15.50 -0.71
C ALA A 58 -7.43 16.00 0.69
N TYR A 59 -7.15 15.20 1.70
CA TYR A 59 -7.46 15.49 3.10
C TYR A 59 -6.17 15.57 3.90
N GLY A 60 -5.88 16.75 4.44
CA GLY A 60 -4.71 16.96 5.28
C GLY A 60 -5.00 16.79 6.76
N CYS A 61 -4.02 16.30 7.53
CA CYS A 61 -4.11 16.17 8.98
C CYS A 61 -3.34 17.25 9.75
N GLY A 62 -3.84 17.66 10.91
CA GLY A 62 -3.19 18.66 11.77
C GLY A 62 -3.43 20.10 11.30
N ARG A 63 -2.84 21.07 12.03
CA ARG A 63 -3.11 22.50 11.84
C ARG A 63 -2.81 23.00 10.44
N HIS A 64 -1.71 22.53 9.85
CA HIS A 64 -1.24 22.98 8.54
C HIS A 64 -1.39 21.90 7.46
N GLY A 65 -2.02 20.77 7.78
CA GLY A 65 -2.02 19.60 6.92
C GLY A 65 -2.70 19.80 5.57
N GLN A 66 -3.82 20.51 5.52
CA GLN A 66 -4.54 20.72 4.27
C GLN A 66 -3.69 21.53 3.27
N LYS A 67 -3.02 22.58 3.77
CA LYS A 67 -2.12 23.40 2.95
C LYS A 67 -0.91 22.61 2.44
N LEU A 68 -0.43 21.68 3.27
CA LEU A 68 0.67 20.79 2.91
C LEU A 68 0.27 19.83 1.80
N VAL A 69 -0.88 19.14 1.93
CA VAL A 69 -1.33 18.17 0.93
C VAL A 69 -1.74 18.84 -0.38
N ASP A 70 -2.37 20.02 -0.33
CA ASP A 70 -2.75 20.79 -1.52
C ASP A 70 -1.53 21.29 -2.31
N GLY A 71 -0.43 21.59 -1.61
CA GLY A 71 0.82 22.03 -2.23
C GLY A 71 1.78 20.91 -2.61
N LEU A 72 1.40 19.64 -2.40
CA LEU A 72 2.23 18.49 -2.74
C LEU A 72 1.96 18.05 -4.18
N THR A 73 3.03 17.89 -4.96
CA THR A 73 2.95 17.35 -6.33
C THR A 73 3.88 16.17 -6.46
N LEU A 74 3.33 15.03 -6.90
CA LEU A 74 4.09 13.81 -7.18
C LEU A 74 4.33 13.70 -8.68
N TYR A 75 5.59 13.63 -9.06
CA TYR A 75 6.01 13.33 -10.41
C TYR A 75 6.49 11.89 -10.46
N VAL A 76 6.01 11.12 -11.43
CA VAL A 76 6.53 9.79 -11.73
C VAL A 76 7.21 9.87 -13.08
N ARG A 77 8.51 9.56 -13.11
CA ARG A 77 9.24 9.39 -14.37
C ARG A 77 8.75 8.10 -15.01
N ARG A 78 8.13 8.24 -16.18
CA ARG A 78 7.88 7.10 -17.06
C ARG A 78 9.18 6.80 -17.81
N PRO A 79 9.66 5.54 -17.81
CA PRO A 79 10.84 5.20 -18.60
C PRO A 79 10.52 5.34 -20.09
N ASP A 80 11.21 6.24 -20.76
CA ASP A 80 11.05 6.52 -22.20
C ASP A 80 11.87 5.55 -23.07
N HIS A 81 12.78 4.78 -22.46
CA HIS A 81 13.63 3.81 -23.14
C HIS A 81 13.54 2.40 -22.53
N PRO A 82 13.61 1.34 -23.36
CA PRO A 82 13.47 -0.05 -22.91
C PRO A 82 14.52 -0.49 -21.89
N THR A 83 15.68 0.16 -21.86
CA THR A 83 16.79 -0.13 -20.95
C THR A 83 16.70 0.63 -19.62
N ASP A 84 15.78 1.58 -19.48
CA ASP A 84 15.54 2.30 -18.23
C ASP A 84 14.60 1.46 -17.36
N LEU A 85 15.18 0.52 -16.61
CA LEU A 85 14.45 -0.42 -15.74
C LEU A 85 13.96 0.23 -14.43
N THR A 86 14.32 1.50 -14.19
CA THR A 86 14.03 2.19 -12.92
C THR A 86 12.96 3.25 -13.09
N SER A 87 11.84 3.08 -12.39
CA SER A 87 10.85 4.15 -12.23
C SER A 87 11.28 5.05 -11.09
N ALA A 88 11.38 6.36 -11.33
CA ALA A 88 11.73 7.34 -10.30
C ALA A 88 10.49 8.17 -9.93
N MET A 89 10.31 8.45 -8.64
CA MET A 89 9.30 9.39 -8.14
C MET A 89 9.99 10.63 -7.57
N THR A 90 9.47 11.82 -7.86
CA THR A 90 9.95 13.09 -7.31
C THR A 90 8.80 13.83 -6.66
N ILE A 91 9.03 14.33 -5.45
CA ILE A 91 8.07 15.14 -4.71
C ILE A 91 8.45 16.61 -4.87
N ARG A 92 7.49 17.44 -5.28
CA ARG A 92 7.62 18.89 -5.28
C ARG A 92 6.66 19.49 -4.26
N LEU A 93 7.17 20.43 -3.49
CA LEU A 93 6.39 21.23 -2.56
C LEU A 93 6.19 22.64 -3.14
N GLY A 94 4.96 23.13 -3.13
CA GLY A 94 4.68 24.53 -3.39
C GLY A 94 5.08 25.45 -2.23
N ASP A 95 5.25 26.74 -2.49
CA ASP A 95 5.74 27.72 -1.50
C ASP A 95 4.87 27.80 -0.23
N GLU A 96 3.56 27.60 -0.35
CA GLU A 96 2.67 27.55 0.82
C GLU A 96 2.83 26.26 1.63
N ALA A 97 3.04 25.12 0.97
CA ALA A 97 3.34 23.86 1.64
C ALA A 97 4.69 23.92 2.38
N VAL A 98 5.72 24.51 1.76
CA VAL A 98 7.03 24.73 2.39
C VAL A 98 6.90 25.60 3.65
N ARG A 99 6.15 26.72 3.57
CA ARG A 99 5.92 27.57 4.75
C ARG A 99 5.13 26.85 5.85
N SER A 100 4.17 26.02 5.46
CA SER A 100 3.32 25.24 6.35
C SER A 100 4.14 24.21 7.14
N ILE A 101 4.96 23.41 6.47
CA ILE A 101 5.79 22.40 7.14
C ILE A 101 6.93 23.03 7.95
N LYS A 102 7.50 24.16 7.51
CA LYS A 102 8.45 24.95 8.34
C LYS A 102 7.83 25.40 9.65
N ALA A 103 6.59 25.89 9.60
CA ALA A 103 5.88 26.31 10.80
C ALA A 103 5.61 25.13 11.76
N ASP A 104 5.23 23.96 11.22
CA ASP A 104 5.02 22.74 12.01
C ASP A 104 6.30 22.19 12.64
N LEU A 105 7.42 22.32 11.94
CA LEU A 105 8.75 21.91 12.40
C LEU A 105 9.40 22.96 13.34
N GLY A 106 8.83 24.17 13.44
CA GLY A 106 9.44 25.27 14.19
C GLY A 106 10.71 25.82 13.55
N LEU A 107 10.91 25.60 12.25
CA LEU A 107 12.10 26.01 11.51
C LEU A 107 12.05 27.49 11.10
N SER A 108 13.23 28.08 10.93
CA SER A 108 13.36 29.43 10.40
C SER A 108 12.84 29.48 8.95
N PRO A 109 12.21 30.59 8.51
CA PRO A 109 11.80 30.76 7.12
C PRO A 109 12.95 30.55 6.11
N ARG A 110 14.20 30.81 6.53
CA ARG A 110 15.41 30.67 5.72
C ARG A 110 16.03 29.27 5.72
N SER A 111 15.62 28.38 6.63
CA SER A 111 16.15 27.01 6.69
C SER A 111 15.84 26.25 5.41
N ALA A 112 16.73 25.34 5.01
CA ALA A 112 16.42 24.41 3.94
C ALA A 112 15.48 23.32 4.50
N ILE A 113 14.62 22.77 3.66
CA ILE A 113 13.85 21.57 4.01
C ILE A 113 14.09 20.54 2.92
N GLN A 114 14.39 19.33 3.36
CA GLN A 114 14.42 18.15 2.52
C GLN A 114 13.09 17.40 2.65
N ALA A 115 12.66 16.80 1.55
CA ALA A 115 11.50 15.92 1.51
C ALA A 115 11.92 14.61 0.86
N GLN A 116 11.70 13.50 1.55
CA GLN A 116 11.97 12.16 1.05
C GLN A 116 10.65 11.39 0.96
N GLY A 117 10.52 10.54 -0.05
CA GLY A 117 9.29 9.79 -0.32
C GLY A 117 9.59 8.33 -0.65
N PHE A 118 8.90 7.42 0.02
CA PHE A 118 9.04 5.98 -0.16
C PHE A 118 7.69 5.37 -0.49
N VAL A 119 7.62 4.57 -1.55
CA VAL A 119 6.43 3.75 -1.82
C VAL A 119 6.44 2.59 -0.85
N LYS A 120 5.39 2.46 -0.04
CA LYS A 120 5.24 1.36 0.93
C LYS A 120 4.27 0.30 0.45
N ILE A 121 3.18 0.71 -0.20
CA ILE A 121 2.19 -0.22 -0.77
C ILE A 121 1.76 0.32 -2.14
N ALA A 122 1.70 -0.56 -3.15
CA ALA A 122 1.12 -0.28 -4.45
C ALA A 122 0.35 -1.52 -4.93
N SER A 123 -0.89 -1.68 -4.48
CA SER A 123 -1.68 -2.88 -4.78
C SER A 123 -3.17 -2.55 -4.85
N GLU A 124 -3.90 -3.26 -5.72
CA GLU A 124 -5.38 -3.25 -5.80
C GLU A 124 -6.01 -1.85 -5.87
N GLY A 125 -5.35 -0.91 -6.55
CA GLY A 125 -5.84 0.46 -6.69
C GLY A 125 -5.62 1.35 -5.47
N ILE A 126 -4.81 0.90 -4.51
CA ILE A 126 -4.41 1.68 -3.34
C ILE A 126 -2.90 1.89 -3.37
N LEU A 127 -2.49 3.12 -3.08
CA LEU A 127 -1.10 3.53 -3.00
C LEU A 127 -0.84 4.16 -1.64
N VAL A 128 0.11 3.62 -0.89
CA VAL A 128 0.57 4.19 0.37
C VAL A 128 2.00 4.68 0.20
N LEU A 129 2.20 5.99 0.37
CA LEU A 129 3.51 6.64 0.36
C LEU A 129 3.86 7.07 1.77
N ASN A 130 5.10 6.85 2.17
CA ASN A 130 5.67 7.46 3.36
C ASN A 130 6.49 8.67 2.93
N VAL A 131 6.14 9.86 3.43
CA VAL A 131 6.83 11.11 3.11
C VAL A 131 7.39 11.71 4.38
N ILE A 132 8.69 11.98 4.41
CA ILE A 132 9.41 12.52 5.55
C ILE A 132 9.93 13.90 5.19
N PHE A 133 9.68 14.88 6.06
CA PHE A 133 10.16 16.25 5.95
C PHE A 133 11.14 16.55 7.07
N GLY A 134 12.31 17.07 6.74
CA GLY A 134 13.41 17.23 7.71
C GLY A 134 14.52 18.16 7.22
N GLU A 135 15.46 18.46 8.11
CA GLU A 135 16.71 19.16 7.80
C GLU A 135 17.91 18.27 8.15
N ASP A 136 17.94 17.72 9.38
CA ASP A 136 18.73 16.58 9.88
C ASP A 136 18.13 16.15 11.25
N ASP A 137 17.97 14.84 11.49
CA ASP A 137 17.34 14.20 12.68
C ASP A 137 17.77 14.85 14.03
N PRO A 138 16.88 15.16 15.03
CA PRO A 138 15.61 14.53 15.42
C PRO A 138 14.33 15.36 15.25
N SER A 139 14.32 16.32 14.33
CA SER A 139 13.15 17.19 14.10
C SER A 139 12.18 16.68 13.04
N ASP A 140 12.49 15.58 12.37
CA ASP A 140 11.79 15.14 11.17
C ASP A 140 10.31 14.80 11.43
N ARG A 141 9.48 15.11 10.42
CA ARG A 141 8.03 14.85 10.43
C ARG A 141 7.67 13.94 9.27
N GLY A 142 7.28 12.72 9.63
CA GLY A 142 6.76 11.73 8.69
C GLY A 142 5.24 11.78 8.56
N TYR A 143 4.75 11.55 7.34
CA TYR A 143 3.34 11.35 7.02
C TYR A 143 3.16 10.13 6.11
N TYR A 144 2.08 9.38 6.31
CA TYR A 144 1.56 8.44 5.32
C TYR A 144 0.53 9.14 4.44
N LEU A 145 0.73 9.07 3.13
CA LEU A 145 -0.23 9.46 2.11
C LEU A 145 -0.91 8.20 1.57
N VAL A 146 -2.20 8.04 1.84
CA VAL A 146 -3.02 6.92 1.38
C VAL A 146 -3.89 7.40 0.24
N TYR A 147 -3.61 6.94 -0.97
CA TYR A 147 -4.43 7.19 -2.14
C TYR A 147 -5.31 5.99 -2.41
N ASP A 148 -6.62 6.22 -2.49
CA ASP A 148 -7.60 5.22 -2.92
C ASP A 148 -8.14 5.59 -4.30
N SER A 149 -7.94 4.69 -5.27
CA SER A 149 -8.42 4.90 -6.64
C SER A 149 -9.94 4.76 -6.81
N THR A 150 -10.62 4.14 -5.84
CA THR A 150 -12.07 3.90 -5.88
C THR A 150 -12.84 5.19 -5.77
N ASP A 151 -12.49 6.02 -4.77
CA ASP A 151 -13.06 7.34 -4.53
C ASP A 151 -12.18 8.48 -5.10
N VAL A 152 -10.99 8.15 -5.61
CA VAL A 152 -10.00 9.08 -6.15
C VAL A 152 -9.60 10.14 -5.11
N SER A 153 -9.44 9.68 -3.87
CA SER A 153 -9.09 10.52 -2.72
C SER A 153 -7.66 10.29 -2.27
N LEU A 154 -7.11 11.27 -1.54
CA LEU A 154 -5.79 11.19 -0.93
C LEU A 154 -5.90 11.60 0.54
N TYR A 155 -5.58 10.70 1.45
CA TYR A 155 -5.60 10.97 2.89
C TYR A 155 -4.17 11.11 3.42
N MET A 156 -3.89 12.21 4.10
CA MET A 156 -2.64 12.40 4.83
C MET A 156 -2.84 12.07 6.30
N THR A 157 -1.99 11.19 6.82
CA THR A 157 -2.01 10.72 8.21
C THR A 157 -0.60 10.91 8.80
N PRO A 158 -0.44 11.45 10.01
CA PRO A 158 0.89 11.58 10.59
C PRO A 158 1.45 10.21 10.97
N CYS A 159 2.75 10.02 10.80
CA CYS A 159 3.44 8.83 11.29
C CYS A 159 3.34 8.74 12.83
N LEU A 160 3.64 7.56 13.38
CA LEU A 160 3.73 7.39 14.83
C LEU A 160 4.75 8.36 15.42
N PRO A 161 4.46 9.00 16.57
CA PRO A 161 5.37 9.94 17.19
C PRO A 161 6.62 9.20 17.70
N SER A 162 7.76 9.46 17.06
CA SER A 162 9.07 8.81 17.31
C SER A 162 9.57 8.90 18.75
N ARG A 163 9.01 9.79 19.58
CA ARG A 163 9.43 9.99 20.98
C ARG A 163 8.78 9.04 21.99
N SER A 164 7.78 8.25 21.58
CA SER A 164 7.04 7.38 22.51
C SER A 164 6.79 5.97 22.01
N LEU A 165 6.74 5.79 20.69
CA LEU A 165 6.55 4.49 20.05
C LEU A 165 7.50 4.42 18.86
N GLU A 166 8.21 3.32 18.77
CA GLU A 166 9.05 3.00 17.62
C GLU A 166 8.38 1.85 16.86
N VAL A 167 8.28 2.01 15.55
CA VAL A 167 7.77 0.93 14.68
C VAL A 167 8.71 -0.24 14.83
N SER A 168 8.18 -1.35 15.34
CA SER A 168 8.94 -2.58 15.55
C SER A 168 8.55 -3.57 14.46
N TYR A 169 9.50 -4.39 14.03
CA TYR A 169 9.28 -5.53 13.14
C TYR A 169 8.72 -5.24 11.74
N THR A 170 8.27 -4.03 11.42
CA THR A 170 7.48 -3.75 10.20
C THR A 170 8.14 -2.71 9.32
N SER A 171 8.38 -3.05 8.06
CA SER A 171 8.94 -2.12 7.06
C SER A 171 7.88 -1.22 6.41
N ALA A 172 6.58 -1.51 6.59
CA ALA A 172 5.42 -0.83 5.99
C ALA A 172 4.13 -1.04 6.84
N PRO A 173 3.08 -0.21 6.67
CA PRO A 173 1.79 -0.50 7.27
C PRO A 173 1.08 -1.65 6.56
N VAL A 174 0.31 -2.46 7.29
CA VAL A 174 -0.68 -3.36 6.72
C VAL A 174 -1.95 -2.55 6.43
N LEU A 175 -2.43 -2.62 5.20
CA LEU A 175 -3.70 -2.00 4.82
C LEU A 175 -4.85 -2.98 5.07
N ARG A 176 -5.85 -2.55 5.83
CA ARG A 176 -7.11 -3.26 6.05
C ARG A 176 -8.24 -2.55 5.32
N LEU A 177 -8.92 -3.28 4.43
CA LEU A 177 -10.20 -2.85 3.88
C LEU A 177 -11.32 -3.38 4.77
N ILE A 178 -12.09 -2.47 5.38
CA ILE A 178 -13.29 -2.85 6.14
C ILE A 178 -14.36 -3.22 5.12
N GLY A 179 -14.85 -4.46 5.18
CA GLY A 179 -15.80 -5.00 4.19
C GLY A 179 -17.00 -4.08 3.96
N GLY A 180 -17.40 -3.92 2.70
CA GLY A 180 -18.53 -3.08 2.30
C GLY A 180 -18.16 -1.66 1.82
N GLY A 181 -16.92 -1.42 1.43
CA GLY A 181 -16.46 -0.09 1.01
C GLY A 181 -16.19 0.87 2.17
N GLY A 182 -15.82 0.32 3.33
CA GLY A 182 -15.39 1.13 4.48
C GLY A 182 -13.99 1.71 4.27
N ASP A 183 -13.72 2.80 5.00
CA ASP A 183 -12.47 3.56 4.90
C ASP A 183 -11.23 2.65 5.08
N PRO A 184 -10.16 2.87 4.31
CA PRO A 184 -8.92 2.14 4.49
C PRO A 184 -8.38 2.35 5.91
N GLN A 185 -7.92 1.29 6.57
CA GLN A 185 -7.31 1.37 7.89
C GLN A 185 -5.85 0.90 7.81
N LEU A 186 -4.93 1.73 8.29
CA LEU A 186 -3.52 1.40 8.43
C LEU A 186 -3.29 0.68 9.76
N VAL A 187 -2.50 -0.39 9.72
CA VAL A 187 -2.16 -1.20 10.89
C VAL A 187 -0.63 -1.32 10.97
N LEU A 188 -0.06 -1.00 12.13
CA LEU A 188 1.38 -1.08 12.39
C LEU A 188 1.64 -1.85 13.68
N MET A 189 2.76 -2.58 13.74
CA MET A 189 3.31 -3.08 14.99
C MET A 189 4.36 -2.08 15.49
N ALA A 190 4.28 -1.72 16.75
CA ALA A 190 5.17 -0.77 17.38
C ALA A 190 5.47 -1.21 18.80
N HIS A 191 6.67 -0.92 19.28
CA HIS A 191 7.07 -1.15 20.67
C HIS A 191 7.31 0.19 21.34
N ARG A 192 7.23 0.21 22.67
CA ARG A 192 7.47 1.44 23.42
C ARG A 192 8.96 1.65 23.64
N SER A 193 9.53 2.61 22.91
CA SER A 193 10.89 3.09 23.16
C SER A 193 10.98 3.78 24.53
N ARG A 194 11.53 3.07 25.53
CA ARG A 194 12.00 3.62 26.80
C ARG A 194 13.28 2.91 27.21
N TYR A 195 14.19 3.66 27.84
CA TYR A 195 15.45 3.20 28.44
C TYR A 195 15.31 2.14 29.56
N HIS A 196 14.20 1.41 29.68
CA HIS A 196 13.94 0.43 30.73
C HIS A 196 13.26 -0.84 30.20
N HIS A 197 13.72 -1.99 30.73
CA HIS A 197 13.53 -3.39 30.34
C HIS A 197 12.10 -3.98 30.27
N ASP A 198 11.05 -3.17 30.14
CA ASP A 198 9.71 -3.69 29.84
C ASP A 198 9.30 -3.23 28.43
N ASP A 199 9.70 -4.04 27.44
CA ASP A 199 9.36 -3.85 26.03
C ASP A 199 7.92 -4.31 25.78
N ASP A 200 6.95 -3.46 26.11
CA ASP A 200 5.55 -3.70 25.73
C ASP A 200 5.40 -3.49 24.21
N ASP A 201 4.88 -4.50 23.52
CA ASP A 201 4.47 -4.42 22.12
C ASP A 201 3.04 -3.92 21.97
N PHE A 202 2.79 -3.20 20.88
CA PHE A 202 1.51 -2.56 20.58
C PHE A 202 1.11 -2.71 19.12
N LEU A 203 -0.19 -2.91 18.90
CA LEU A 203 -0.84 -2.76 17.61
C LEU A 203 -1.40 -1.35 17.48
N CYS A 204 -0.92 -0.59 16.51
CA CYS A 204 -1.38 0.76 16.21
C CYS A 204 -2.31 0.74 15.00
N LEU A 205 -3.54 1.21 15.20
CA LEU A 205 -4.59 1.27 14.18
C LEU A 205 -4.87 2.73 13.85
N CYS A 206 -4.81 3.09 12.57
CA CYS A 206 -5.24 4.41 12.11
C CYS A 206 -6.28 4.27 11.01
N THR A 207 -7.44 4.87 11.22
CA THR A 207 -8.43 5.05 10.16
C THR A 207 -8.26 6.48 9.64
N PRO A 208 -7.60 6.70 8.49
CA PRO A 208 -7.59 7.99 7.81
C PRO A 208 -9.02 8.52 7.67
N ALA A 209 -9.39 9.45 8.54
CA ALA A 209 -10.74 10.00 8.56
C ALA A 209 -10.94 10.93 7.35
N SER A 210 -12.10 10.85 6.72
CA SER A 210 -12.57 11.78 5.68
C SER A 210 -13.01 13.15 6.23
N SER A 211 -12.81 13.40 7.53
CA SER A 211 -13.15 14.67 8.19
C SER A 211 -11.90 15.36 8.76
N PRO A 212 -11.72 16.68 8.56
CA PRO A 212 -10.68 17.49 9.16
C PRO A 212 -10.96 17.70 10.66
N GLY A 213 -10.93 16.62 11.42
CA GLY A 213 -10.94 16.65 12.88
C GLY A 213 -9.53 16.85 13.39
N ILE A 214 -9.35 17.84 14.25
CA ILE A 214 -8.15 18.06 15.06
C ILE A 214 -8.10 16.95 16.11
N THR A 215 -7.93 15.69 15.70
CA THR A 215 -7.64 14.63 16.67
C THR A 215 -6.12 14.54 16.74
N ASP A 216 -5.56 15.13 17.79
CA ASP A 216 -4.13 15.04 18.15
C ASP A 216 -3.64 13.59 18.36
N ARG A 217 -4.54 12.59 18.23
CA ARG A 217 -4.26 11.15 18.29
C ARG A 217 -5.02 10.39 17.20
N PRO A 218 -4.47 10.29 15.98
CA PRO A 218 -5.08 9.53 14.89
C PRO A 218 -4.83 8.01 15.01
N TRP A 219 -3.99 7.59 15.95
CA TRP A 219 -3.62 6.21 16.20
C TRP A 219 -4.31 5.70 17.47
N ASP A 220 -5.11 4.65 17.32
CA ASP A 220 -5.61 3.83 18.41
C ASP A 220 -4.58 2.74 18.71
N THR A 221 -4.07 2.71 19.94
CA THR A 221 -3.06 1.75 20.37
C THR A 221 -3.70 0.64 21.19
N LYS A 222 -3.35 -0.62 20.88
CA LYS A 222 -3.75 -1.80 21.65
C LYS A 222 -2.54 -2.58 22.08
N MET A 223 -2.59 -3.18 23.27
CA MET A 223 -1.53 -4.06 23.73
C MET A 223 -1.46 -5.28 22.82
N LEU A 224 -0.25 -5.64 22.40
CA LEU A 224 0.00 -6.78 21.56
C LEU A 224 0.60 -7.89 22.41
N ARG A 225 0.06 -9.10 22.30
CA ARG A 225 0.64 -10.28 22.92
C ARG A 225 1.31 -11.08 21.83
N PHE A 226 2.62 -10.93 21.75
CA PHE A 226 3.45 -11.70 20.84
C PHE A 226 3.58 -13.14 21.37
N PRO A 227 3.42 -14.18 20.52
CA PRO A 227 3.71 -15.55 20.92
C PRO A 227 5.21 -15.73 21.20
N ASP A 228 5.55 -16.75 21.99
CA ASP A 228 6.94 -17.16 22.15
C ASP A 228 7.50 -17.62 20.80
N LEU A 229 8.46 -16.86 20.26
CA LEU A 229 9.10 -17.15 18.98
C LEU A 229 10.43 -17.87 19.17
N PRO A 230 10.87 -18.65 18.17
CA PRO A 230 12.16 -19.32 18.20
C PRO A 230 13.36 -18.36 18.06
N GLY A 231 13.16 -17.14 17.55
CA GLY A 231 14.22 -16.14 17.38
C GLY A 231 13.69 -14.71 17.23
N ALA A 232 14.58 -13.77 16.87
CA ALA A 232 14.23 -12.38 16.62
C ALA A 232 13.37 -12.28 15.34
N PHE A 233 12.15 -11.78 15.46
CA PHE A 233 11.24 -11.62 14.32
C PHE A 233 11.61 -10.42 13.46
N ASN A 234 11.46 -10.52 12.14
CA ASN A 234 11.51 -9.36 11.25
C ASN A 234 10.52 -9.53 10.10
N ALA A 235 9.51 -8.66 9.99
CA ALA A 235 8.51 -8.79 8.94
C ALA A 235 8.97 -8.07 7.66
N GLU A 236 9.40 -8.86 6.67
CA GLU A 236 9.78 -8.36 5.36
C GLU A 236 8.55 -8.15 4.45
N ALA A 237 7.48 -8.92 4.66
CA ALA A 237 6.25 -8.80 3.89
C ALA A 237 5.01 -8.65 4.77
N MET A 238 4.05 -7.85 4.32
CA MET A 238 2.87 -7.45 5.07
C MET A 238 1.65 -7.38 4.17
N PHE A 239 0.55 -8.00 4.59
CA PHE A 239 -0.69 -8.00 3.83
C PHE A 239 -1.89 -8.27 4.73
N SER A 240 -3.10 -8.02 4.21
CA SER A 240 -4.33 -8.39 4.89
C SER A 240 -5.13 -9.39 4.05
N PHE A 241 -5.81 -10.31 4.72
CA PHE A 241 -6.66 -11.30 4.08
C PHE A 241 -7.79 -11.71 5.04
N GLU A 242 -9.03 -11.79 4.53
CA GLU A 242 -10.23 -12.17 5.30
C GLU A 242 -10.46 -11.39 6.61
N GLY A 243 -9.98 -10.15 6.68
CA GLY A 243 -10.09 -9.30 7.88
C GLY A 243 -9.01 -9.57 8.94
N LYS A 244 -7.98 -10.36 8.62
CA LYS A 244 -6.77 -10.55 9.41
C LYS A 244 -5.63 -9.73 8.82
N ALA A 245 -4.72 -9.27 9.69
CA ALA A 245 -3.42 -8.72 9.28
C ALA A 245 -2.36 -9.80 9.43
N PHE A 246 -1.44 -9.86 8.47
CA PHE A 246 -0.33 -10.79 8.42
C PHE A 246 0.99 -10.03 8.31
N TRP A 247 1.97 -10.53 9.05
CA TRP A 247 3.36 -10.12 9.05
C TRP A 247 4.19 -11.36 8.79
N ALA A 248 4.97 -11.33 7.73
CA ALA A 248 5.70 -12.47 7.23
C ALA A 248 7.19 -12.21 7.35
N ASP A 249 7.83 -13.09 8.11
CA ASP A 249 9.27 -13.28 8.20
C ASP A 249 9.62 -14.49 7.32
N THR A 250 10.43 -14.24 6.30
CA THR A 250 10.85 -15.22 5.28
C THR A 250 11.87 -16.23 5.79
N SER A 251 12.36 -16.05 7.01
CA SER A 251 13.26 -16.94 7.74
C SER A 251 12.52 -17.82 8.73
N GLN A 252 11.46 -17.31 9.37
CA GLN A 252 10.76 -18.01 10.46
C GLN A 252 9.31 -18.40 10.14
N GLY A 253 8.51 -17.52 9.55
CA GLY A 253 7.09 -17.80 9.29
C GLY A 253 6.16 -16.59 9.31
N LEU A 254 4.87 -16.83 9.57
CA LEU A 254 3.82 -15.82 9.56
C LEU A 254 3.23 -15.59 10.94
N ALA A 255 3.32 -14.35 11.39
CA ALA A 255 2.56 -13.84 12.51
C ALA A 255 1.27 -13.18 11.99
N TYR A 256 0.12 -13.42 12.62
CA TYR A 256 -1.13 -12.81 12.19
C TYR A 256 -2.11 -12.59 13.35
N CYS A 257 -3.03 -11.64 13.18
CA CYS A 257 -4.09 -11.39 14.14
C CYS A 257 -5.43 -11.08 13.46
N ASP A 258 -6.54 -11.32 14.17
CA ASP A 258 -7.87 -10.99 13.68
C ASP A 258 -8.24 -9.54 14.04
N LEU A 259 -8.36 -8.70 13.01
CA LEU A 259 -8.68 -7.28 13.20
C LEU A 259 -10.18 -7.06 13.52
N ARG A 260 -11.03 -8.09 13.38
CA ARG A 260 -12.45 -8.03 13.80
C ARG A 260 -12.60 -8.18 15.30
N ALA A 261 -11.62 -8.78 15.99
CA ALA A 261 -11.55 -8.85 17.44
C ALA A 261 -11.15 -7.50 18.10
N ALA A 262 -11.08 -6.42 17.31
CA ALA A 262 -10.70 -5.07 17.70
C ALA A 262 -11.55 -4.40 18.80
N GLY A 263 -12.53 -5.08 19.39
CA GLY A 263 -13.19 -4.62 20.62
C GLY A 263 -12.36 -4.84 21.89
N ASN A 264 -11.35 -5.72 21.85
CA ASN A 264 -10.54 -6.05 23.02
C ASN A 264 -9.36 -5.06 23.21
N PRO A 265 -8.97 -4.77 24.47
CA PRO A 265 -7.84 -3.90 24.78
C PRO A 265 -6.48 -4.54 24.47
N ALA A 266 -6.44 -5.88 24.39
CA ALA A 266 -5.29 -6.66 23.98
C ALA A 266 -5.61 -7.52 22.76
N VAL A 267 -4.65 -7.65 21.84
CA VAL A 267 -4.74 -8.48 20.64
C VAL A 267 -3.70 -9.58 20.74
N GLU A 268 -4.13 -10.83 20.58
CA GLU A 268 -3.25 -12.00 20.53
C GLU A 268 -2.79 -12.23 19.08
N LEU A 269 -1.49 -12.40 18.88
CA LEU A 269 -0.95 -12.91 17.62
C LEU A 269 -0.89 -14.44 17.65
N ASP A 270 -1.34 -15.03 16.55
CA ASP A 270 -1.02 -16.39 16.19
C ASP A 270 0.25 -16.41 15.34
N PHE A 271 1.03 -17.49 15.44
CA PHE A 271 2.19 -17.73 14.58
C PHE A 271 2.03 -19.05 13.82
N ILE A 272 2.52 -19.06 12.57
CA ILE A 272 2.58 -20.22 11.69
C ILE A 272 4.02 -20.32 11.18
N GLY A 273 4.76 -21.34 11.63
CA GLY A 273 6.12 -21.61 11.16
C GLY A 273 6.16 -21.92 9.67
N LEU A 274 7.34 -21.78 9.07
CA LEU A 274 7.57 -22.17 7.68
C LEU A 274 7.39 -23.68 7.46
N PRO A 275 7.30 -24.15 6.20
CA PRO A 275 7.36 -25.57 5.92
C PRO A 275 8.63 -26.18 6.53
N TYR A 276 8.50 -27.39 7.08
CA TYR A 276 9.63 -28.11 7.69
C TYR A 276 10.88 -28.12 6.79
N GLY A 277 12.02 -27.76 7.37
CA GLY A 277 13.31 -27.67 6.67
C GLY A 277 13.56 -26.36 5.91
N TYR A 278 12.65 -25.38 6.02
CA TYR A 278 12.83 -24.04 5.44
C TYR A 278 13.02 -22.94 6.48
N GLU A 279 12.85 -23.24 7.77
CA GLU A 279 13.18 -22.31 8.85
C GLU A 279 14.71 -22.07 8.89
N ILE A 280 15.11 -20.80 9.05
CA ILE A 280 16.50 -20.42 9.30
C ILE A 280 16.55 -19.96 10.76
N LEU A 281 17.31 -20.68 11.59
CA LEU A 281 17.57 -20.29 12.97
C LEU A 281 18.97 -19.68 13.03
N ASP A 282 19.09 -18.49 13.61
CA ASP A 282 20.38 -17.79 13.74
C ASP A 282 21.43 -18.64 14.50
N ASP A 283 20.98 -19.49 15.43
CA ASP A 283 21.84 -20.40 16.21
C ASP A 283 22.46 -21.52 15.38
N ASP A 284 21.88 -21.84 14.20
CA ASP A 284 22.35 -22.92 13.33
C ASP A 284 23.37 -22.45 12.26
N LEU A 285 23.60 -21.14 12.15
CA LEU A 285 24.55 -20.57 11.19
C LEU A 285 25.96 -20.52 11.78
N PRO A 286 26.99 -21.10 11.11
CA PRO A 286 28.37 -20.91 11.49
C PRO A 286 28.71 -19.42 11.58
N GLN A 287 29.52 -19.04 12.57
CA GLN A 287 29.87 -17.64 12.84
C GLN A 287 30.53 -16.91 11.64
N ASP A 288 31.11 -17.68 10.72
CA ASP A 288 31.71 -17.20 9.46
C ASP A 288 30.68 -17.00 8.32
N GLU A 289 29.50 -17.62 8.39
CA GLU A 289 28.43 -17.53 7.36
C GLU A 289 27.45 -16.37 7.61
N LEU A 290 27.39 -15.83 8.83
CA LEU A 290 26.53 -14.68 9.18
C LEU A 290 26.88 -13.40 8.37
N THR A 291 28.11 -13.30 7.87
CA THR A 291 28.58 -12.16 7.07
C THR A 291 28.53 -12.36 5.55
N GLU A 292 28.39 -13.61 5.08
CA GLU A 292 28.42 -13.95 3.64
C GLU A 292 27.11 -14.50 3.09
N THR A 293 26.13 -14.84 3.95
CA THR A 293 24.84 -15.35 3.49
C THR A 293 24.01 -14.23 2.89
N GLU A 294 23.59 -14.39 1.61
CA GLU A 294 22.62 -13.49 0.97
C GLU A 294 21.37 -13.33 1.86
N PRO A 295 20.82 -12.12 2.04
CA PRO A 295 19.60 -11.92 2.82
C PRO A 295 18.49 -12.89 2.39
N ALA A 296 17.73 -13.44 3.35
CA ALA A 296 16.67 -14.41 3.06
C ALA A 296 15.68 -13.91 1.98
N GLU A 297 15.40 -12.60 1.98
CA GLU A 297 14.59 -11.89 0.98
C GLU A 297 15.05 -12.08 -0.48
N MET A 298 16.34 -12.34 -0.72
CA MET A 298 16.87 -12.47 -2.08
C MET A 298 16.38 -13.73 -2.79
N ASN A 299 16.08 -14.79 -2.03
CA ASN A 299 15.74 -16.10 -2.58
C ASN A 299 14.35 -16.58 -2.15
N ARG A 300 13.66 -15.83 -1.29
CA ARG A 300 12.42 -16.26 -0.66
C ARG A 300 11.43 -15.11 -0.57
N THR A 301 10.15 -15.43 -0.65
CA THR A 301 9.09 -14.45 -0.44
C THR A 301 7.83 -15.11 0.07
N ILE A 302 7.06 -14.37 0.86
CA ILE A 302 5.72 -14.76 1.30
C ILE A 302 4.76 -13.63 0.97
N GLY A 303 3.62 -13.98 0.40
CA GLY A 303 2.61 -12.99 0.07
C GLY A 303 1.25 -13.58 -0.19
N TYR A 304 0.28 -12.68 -0.34
CA TYR A 304 -1.07 -13.02 -0.75
C TYR A 304 -1.23 -12.82 -2.25
N ALA A 305 -1.58 -13.88 -2.98
CA ALA A 305 -1.79 -13.84 -4.41
C ALA A 305 -2.90 -14.81 -4.83
N GLY A 306 -3.86 -14.32 -5.63
CA GLY A 306 -4.93 -15.15 -6.19
C GLY A 306 -5.84 -15.79 -5.14
N GLY A 307 -6.12 -15.09 -4.04
CA GLY A 307 -6.99 -15.61 -2.98
C GLY A 307 -6.30 -16.55 -1.99
N ARG A 308 -4.97 -16.70 -2.07
CA ARG A 308 -4.20 -17.64 -1.23
C ARG A 308 -2.93 -16.99 -0.73
N VAL A 309 -2.52 -17.34 0.48
CA VAL A 309 -1.20 -17.00 0.99
C VAL A 309 -0.22 -18.05 0.48
N LYS A 310 0.88 -17.60 -0.10
CA LYS A 310 1.90 -18.45 -0.71
C LYS A 310 3.28 -18.11 -0.17
N PHE A 311 4.06 -19.15 0.08
CA PHE A 311 5.50 -19.06 0.30
C PHE A 311 6.21 -19.58 -0.94
N ILE A 312 7.24 -18.88 -1.38
CA ILE A 312 8.06 -19.24 -2.53
C ILE A 312 9.52 -19.19 -2.10
N CYS A 313 10.29 -20.23 -2.44
CA CYS A 313 11.70 -20.33 -2.16
C CYS A 313 12.45 -20.83 -3.40
N ILE A 314 13.56 -20.16 -3.72
CA ILE A 314 14.53 -20.59 -4.72
C ILE A 314 15.54 -21.49 -4.02
N ASP A 315 15.42 -22.78 -4.26
CA ASP A 315 16.28 -23.82 -3.73
C ASP A 315 17.50 -23.98 -4.65
N ARG A 316 18.68 -23.61 -4.14
CA ARG A 316 19.97 -23.69 -4.86
C ARG A 316 20.80 -24.83 -4.26
N PRO A 317 20.72 -26.07 -4.80
CA PRO A 317 21.56 -27.15 -4.31
C PRO A 317 23.05 -26.86 -4.54
N TRP A 318 23.86 -27.03 -3.50
CA TRP A 318 25.32 -26.81 -3.57
C TRP A 318 25.97 -27.60 -4.71
N GLY A 319 26.85 -26.94 -5.46
CA GLY A 319 27.69 -27.53 -6.51
C GLY A 319 27.04 -27.69 -7.89
N HIS A 320 25.73 -27.45 -8.04
CA HIS A 320 25.02 -27.63 -9.32
C HIS A 320 24.01 -26.51 -9.62
N PRO A 321 24.47 -25.35 -10.14
CA PRO A 321 23.59 -24.21 -10.48
C PRO A 321 22.51 -24.55 -11.53
N CYS A 322 22.68 -25.62 -12.30
CA CYS A 322 21.70 -26.08 -13.29
C CYS A 322 20.44 -26.73 -12.68
N ASN A 323 20.45 -27.04 -11.38
CA ASN A 323 19.33 -27.71 -10.68
C ASN A 323 18.57 -26.78 -9.74
N THR A 324 18.69 -25.46 -9.92
CA THR A 324 17.90 -24.49 -9.15
C THR A 324 16.40 -24.74 -9.34
N MET A 325 15.72 -24.96 -8.23
CA MET A 325 14.28 -25.22 -8.20
C MET A 325 13.54 -24.08 -7.51
N VAL A 326 12.44 -23.66 -8.11
CA VAL A 326 11.46 -22.79 -7.45
C VAL A 326 10.45 -23.70 -6.79
N ARG A 327 10.43 -23.69 -5.47
CA ARG A 327 9.43 -24.39 -4.67
C ARG A 327 8.38 -23.42 -4.18
N THR A 328 7.15 -23.90 -4.12
CA THR A 328 5.99 -23.08 -3.76
C THR A 328 5.11 -23.87 -2.80
N TRP A 329 4.60 -23.20 -1.78
CA TRP A 329 3.64 -23.74 -0.83
C TRP A 329 2.46 -22.80 -0.74
N THR A 330 1.27 -23.37 -0.63
CA THR A 330 0.03 -22.64 -0.34
C THR A 330 -0.35 -22.92 1.11
N LEU A 331 -0.64 -21.86 1.86
CA LEU A 331 -1.14 -21.97 3.22
C LEU A 331 -2.62 -22.35 3.24
N GLU A 332 -2.95 -23.39 3.98
CA GLU A 332 -4.32 -23.72 4.37
C GLU A 332 -4.59 -23.16 5.77
N LEU A 333 -5.11 -21.93 5.82
CA LEU A 333 -5.24 -21.15 7.07
C LEU A 333 -6.10 -21.86 8.13
N GLY A 334 -7.12 -22.61 7.73
CA GLY A 334 -8.00 -23.34 8.65
C GLY A 334 -7.30 -24.41 9.49
N CYS A 335 -6.26 -25.03 8.93
CA CYS A 335 -5.44 -26.03 9.63
C CYS A 335 -4.06 -25.50 10.03
N LYS A 336 -3.72 -24.26 9.65
CA LYS A 336 -2.38 -23.66 9.80
C LYS A 336 -1.27 -24.52 9.16
N GLU A 337 -1.57 -25.17 8.03
CA GLU A 337 -0.63 -26.09 7.35
C GLU A 337 -0.22 -25.57 5.98
N TRP A 338 1.07 -25.73 5.66
CA TRP A 338 1.59 -25.47 4.31
C TRP A 338 1.43 -26.70 3.42
N LYS A 339 0.72 -26.54 2.31
CA LYS A 339 0.59 -27.58 1.28
C LYS A 339 1.60 -27.33 0.16
N PRO A 340 2.51 -28.28 -0.14
CA PRO A 340 3.47 -28.11 -1.22
C PRO A 340 2.74 -28.12 -2.57
N GLU A 341 3.11 -27.20 -3.45
CA GLU A 341 2.74 -27.22 -4.86
C GLU A 341 3.81 -27.92 -5.68
N ARG A 342 3.52 -28.19 -6.95
CA ARG A 342 4.51 -28.72 -7.88
C ARG A 342 5.62 -27.68 -8.06
N GLY A 343 6.84 -28.03 -7.67
CA GLY A 343 8.02 -27.22 -7.94
C GLY A 343 8.30 -27.10 -9.44
N LEU A 344 8.94 -26.00 -9.83
CA LEU A 344 9.36 -25.74 -11.20
C LEU A 344 10.88 -25.63 -11.24
N LEU A 345 11.50 -26.10 -12.32
CA LEU A 345 12.89 -25.75 -12.57
C LEU A 345 12.98 -24.25 -12.87
N TRP A 346 14.03 -23.59 -12.39
CA TRP A 346 14.27 -22.17 -12.66
C TRP A 346 14.19 -21.85 -14.16
N LYS A 347 14.79 -22.72 -14.98
CA LYS A 347 14.74 -22.63 -16.44
C LYS A 347 13.31 -22.72 -17.00
N GLU A 348 12.49 -23.65 -16.51
CA GLU A 348 11.10 -23.82 -16.95
C GLU A 348 10.25 -22.59 -16.61
N LEU A 349 10.49 -21.97 -15.44
CA LEU A 349 9.81 -20.74 -15.06
C LEU A 349 10.15 -19.61 -16.05
N TRP A 350 11.43 -19.44 -16.38
CA TRP A 350 11.85 -18.42 -17.34
C TRP A 350 11.37 -18.70 -18.76
N GLU A 351 11.31 -19.95 -19.21
CA GLU A 351 10.70 -20.30 -20.50
C GLU A 351 9.20 -19.90 -20.53
N GLN A 352 8.46 -20.07 -19.43
CA GLN A 352 7.07 -19.64 -19.34
C GLN A 352 6.93 -18.11 -19.30
N VAL A 353 7.77 -17.42 -18.55
CA VAL A 353 7.76 -15.95 -18.46
C VAL A 353 8.15 -15.35 -19.81
N ALA A 354 9.26 -15.80 -20.40
CA ALA A 354 9.70 -15.40 -21.72
C ALA A 354 8.60 -15.68 -22.75
N GLY A 355 7.99 -16.87 -22.75
CA GLY A 355 6.87 -17.18 -23.64
C GLY A 355 5.65 -16.25 -23.50
N ARG A 356 5.45 -15.61 -22.33
CA ARG A 356 4.40 -14.61 -22.10
C ARG A 356 4.84 -13.19 -22.45
N VAL A 357 6.09 -12.81 -22.16
CA VAL A 357 6.65 -11.48 -22.43
C VAL A 357 6.95 -11.29 -23.91
N LEU A 358 7.53 -12.31 -24.56
CA LEU A 358 7.84 -12.34 -25.99
C LEU A 358 6.58 -12.31 -26.88
N ARG A 359 5.41 -12.67 -26.36
CA ARG A 359 4.12 -12.49 -27.07
C ARG A 359 3.73 -11.02 -27.26
N TYR A 360 4.32 -10.11 -26.49
CA TYR A 360 4.03 -8.67 -26.57
C TYR A 360 5.14 -7.86 -27.24
N ARG A 361 6.29 -8.48 -27.57
CA ARG A 361 7.46 -7.84 -28.18
C ARG A 361 8.28 -8.82 -28.99
N ASP A 362 8.32 -8.62 -30.31
CA ASP A 362 9.11 -9.42 -31.27
C ASP A 362 10.63 -9.11 -31.21
N ASP A 363 11.04 -8.07 -30.48
CA ASP A 363 12.41 -7.53 -30.43
C ASP A 363 13.23 -7.99 -29.22
N VAL A 364 12.60 -8.60 -28.21
CA VAL A 364 13.28 -9.09 -27.00
C VAL A 364 13.71 -10.54 -27.24
N LYS A 365 14.93 -10.93 -26.84
CA LYS A 365 15.35 -12.35 -26.83
C LYS A 365 15.38 -12.86 -25.39
N MET A 366 15.24 -14.17 -25.20
CA MET A 366 15.22 -14.83 -23.88
C MET A 366 16.45 -14.46 -23.02
N TRP A 367 17.63 -14.32 -23.65
CA TRP A 367 18.89 -13.94 -23.00
C TRP A 367 18.94 -12.49 -22.50
N ASP A 368 18.01 -11.64 -22.92
CA ASP A 368 17.93 -10.22 -22.54
C ASP A 368 17.16 -10.01 -21.22
N VAL A 369 16.41 -11.01 -20.76
CA VAL A 369 15.54 -10.95 -19.57
C VAL A 369 15.90 -11.97 -18.49
N GLU A 370 16.74 -12.94 -18.80
CA GLU A 370 17.25 -13.90 -17.81
C GLU A 370 18.25 -13.19 -16.87
N PRO A 371 18.01 -13.18 -15.54
CA PRO A 371 18.98 -12.64 -14.60
C PRO A 371 20.26 -13.47 -14.72
N ARG A 372 21.35 -12.83 -15.14
CA ARG A 372 22.68 -13.43 -15.09
C ARG A 372 23.12 -13.44 -13.65
N TYR A 373 22.81 -14.51 -12.93
CA TYR A 373 23.48 -14.76 -11.67
C TYR A 373 24.96 -15.05 -11.97
N PRO A 374 25.91 -14.48 -11.22
CA PRO A 374 27.29 -14.90 -11.30
C PRO A 374 27.35 -16.39 -10.95
N CYS A 375 27.88 -17.19 -11.87
CA CYS A 375 28.18 -18.61 -11.63
C CYS A 375 29.27 -18.78 -10.59
#